data_AF-A0AAW0Q969-F1
#
_entry.id   AF-A0AAW0Q969-F1
#
_cell.length_a   1.000
_cell.length_b   1.000
_cell.length_c   1.000
_cell.angle_alpha   90.00
_cell.angle_beta   90.00
_cell.angle_gamma   90.00
#
_symmetry.space_group_name_H-M   'P 1'
#
loop_
_entity.id
_entity.type
_entity.pdbx_description
1 polymer ?
#
loop_
_entity_poly.entity_id
_entity_poly.type
_entity_poly.pdbx_seq_one_letter_code
_entity_poly.pdbx_strand_id
1 'polypeptide(L)'
;MGAHISSCRILNIGAPQGCVLSPLLYCLYTQDCTATKTSNAIVKFADDTVVIGLISNNNEAAYFEEVALLSTWCKENNLVINVSKTKEIVVDQQSTEESGAMCRTHHRNKTALSRGAVQEKLCEEGTADHGRHSPPPP
;
A
#
# COMPACT_ATOMS: atom_id res chain seq x y z
N MET A 1 -45.46 -9.23 -3.71
CA MET A 1 -44.98 -8.12 -2.87
C MET A 1 -45.07 -8.58 -1.42
N GLY A 2 -43.94 -8.84 -0.78
CA GLY A 2 -43.83 -9.26 0.62
C GLY A 2 -42.60 -8.59 1.21
N ALA A 3 -42.81 -7.71 2.17
CA ALA A 3 -41.85 -6.76 2.67
C ALA A 3 -41.17 -7.29 3.94
N HIS A 4 -39.92 -7.70 3.81
CA HIS A 4 -38.97 -7.71 4.91
C HIS A 4 -37.67 -7.09 4.41
N ILE A 5 -37.39 -5.88 4.89
CA ILE A 5 -36.12 -5.18 4.65
C ILE A 5 -35.45 -5.03 6.01
N SER A 6 -34.16 -5.35 6.08
CA SER A 6 -33.36 -5.23 7.30
C SER A 6 -33.27 -3.79 7.78
N SER A 7 -33.09 -3.60 9.09
CA SER A 7 -32.76 -2.29 9.66
C SER A 7 -31.35 -1.85 9.24
N CYS A 8 -31.21 -0.59 8.82
CA CYS A 8 -29.95 -0.01 8.36
C CYS A 8 -29.03 0.30 9.55
N ARG A 9 -27.78 -0.17 9.51
CA ARG A 9 -26.72 0.23 10.45
C ARG A 9 -25.43 0.59 9.72
N ILE A 10 -24.77 1.58 10.28
CA ILE A 10 -23.64 2.33 9.73
C ILE A 10 -22.37 1.46 9.76
N LEU A 11 -21.77 1.23 8.59
CA LEU A 11 -20.47 0.58 8.41
C LEU A 11 -19.37 1.62 8.66
N ASN A 12 -18.37 1.31 9.50
CA ASN A 12 -17.25 2.22 9.79
C ASN A 12 -15.96 1.82 9.04
N ILE A 13 -16.09 1.48 7.74
CA ILE A 13 -15.06 1.08 6.74
C ILE A 13 -15.15 -0.41 6.35
N GLY A 14 -15.31 -0.66 5.03
CA GLY A 14 -15.36 -1.98 4.40
C GLY A 14 -16.76 -2.41 3.91
N ALA A 15 -16.81 -3.23 2.86
CA ALA A 15 -18.04 -3.86 2.38
C ALA A 15 -18.27 -5.21 3.08
N PRO A 16 -19.52 -5.67 3.26
CA PRO A 16 -19.81 -6.94 3.93
C PRO A 16 -19.08 -8.12 3.27
N GLN A 17 -18.47 -8.99 4.08
CA GLN A 17 -17.86 -10.23 3.57
C GLN A 17 -18.91 -11.09 2.88
N GLY A 18 -18.59 -11.65 1.71
CA GLY A 18 -19.51 -12.45 0.91
C GLY A 18 -20.48 -11.64 0.03
N CYS A 19 -20.39 -10.31 0.02
CA CYS A 19 -21.11 -9.51 -0.95
C CYS A 19 -20.45 -9.62 -2.34
N VAL A 20 -21.22 -10.07 -3.33
CA VAL A 20 -20.78 -10.21 -4.74
C VAL A 20 -20.30 -8.88 -5.32
N LEU A 21 -20.77 -7.75 -4.78
CA LEU A 21 -20.40 -6.41 -5.22
C LEU A 21 -19.11 -5.88 -4.57
N SER A 22 -18.61 -6.50 -3.48
CA SER A 22 -17.42 -6.00 -2.78
C SER A 22 -16.19 -5.84 -3.68
N PRO A 23 -15.85 -6.80 -4.57
CA PRO A 23 -14.72 -6.63 -5.49
C PRO A 23 -14.92 -5.47 -6.47
N LEU A 24 -16.12 -5.31 -7.01
CA LEU A 24 -16.44 -4.22 -7.93
C LEU A 24 -16.33 -2.86 -7.25
N LEU A 25 -16.88 -2.74 -6.03
CA LEU A 25 -16.80 -1.53 -5.23
C LEU A 25 -15.34 -1.19 -4.87
N TYR A 26 -14.51 -2.19 -4.57
CA TYR A 26 -13.09 -1.96 -4.31
C TYR A 26 -12.34 -1.48 -5.57
N CYS A 27 -12.63 -2.05 -6.74
CA CYS A 27 -12.07 -1.59 -8.00
C CYS A 27 -12.44 -0.13 -8.29
N LEU A 28 -13.71 0.25 -8.07
CA LEU A 28 -14.16 1.64 -8.22
C LEU A 28 -13.51 2.56 -7.19
N TYR A 29 -13.43 2.11 -5.95
CA TYR A 29 -12.85 2.86 -4.83
C TYR A 29 -11.39 3.23 -5.07
N THR A 30 -10.63 2.33 -5.69
CA THR A 30 -9.20 2.53 -5.95
C THR A 30 -8.91 3.06 -7.34
N GLN A 31 -9.91 3.35 -8.18
CA GLN A 31 -9.75 3.59 -9.61
C GLN A 31 -8.79 4.75 -9.93
N ASP A 32 -8.83 5.81 -9.13
CA ASP A 32 -8.01 7.03 -9.22
C ASP A 32 -6.56 6.86 -8.74
N CYS A 33 -6.24 5.74 -8.08
CA CYS A 33 -4.86 5.36 -7.78
C CYS A 33 -4.12 5.00 -9.07
N THR A 34 -3.46 5.99 -9.67
CA THR A 34 -2.73 5.86 -10.94
C THR A 34 -1.29 6.36 -10.81
N ALA A 35 -0.40 5.86 -11.67
CA ALA A 35 0.98 6.31 -11.70
C ALA A 35 1.09 7.81 -12.02
N THR A 36 2.00 8.49 -11.35
CA THR A 36 2.26 9.93 -11.53
C THR A 36 3.24 10.19 -12.67
N LYS A 37 4.22 9.30 -12.86
CA LYS A 37 5.23 9.42 -13.93
C LYS A 37 4.89 8.50 -15.10
N THR A 38 5.17 8.97 -16.32
CA THR A 38 5.00 8.17 -17.54
C THR A 38 5.97 6.99 -17.66
N SER A 39 7.09 7.02 -16.92
CA SER A 39 8.05 5.92 -16.81
C SER A 39 7.59 4.80 -15.87
N ASN A 40 6.46 5.00 -15.19
CA ASN A 40 5.94 4.09 -14.19
C ASN A 40 4.51 3.67 -14.55
N ALA A 41 4.09 2.54 -13.98
CA ALA A 41 2.73 2.05 -14.08
C ALA A 41 2.28 1.49 -12.73
N ILE A 42 1.01 1.72 -12.39
CA ILE A 42 0.33 1.07 -11.28
C ILE A 42 -0.70 0.13 -11.89
N VAL A 43 -0.56 -1.17 -11.62
CA VAL A 43 -1.49 -2.21 -12.07
C VAL A 43 -2.20 -2.75 -10.84
N LYS A 44 -3.54 -2.80 -10.89
CA LYS A 44 -4.39 -3.20 -9.77
C LYS A 44 -5.29 -4.35 -10.17
N PHE A 45 -5.47 -5.30 -9.27
CA PHE A 45 -6.45 -6.38 -9.39
C PHE A 45 -7.02 -6.70 -8.02
N ALA A 46 -8.26 -6.29 -7.76
CA ALA A 46 -8.81 -6.29 -6.41
C ALA A 46 -7.79 -5.66 -5.43
N ASP A 47 -7.52 -6.29 -4.28
CA ASP A 47 -6.58 -5.82 -3.27
C ASP A 47 -5.09 -5.94 -3.67
N ASP A 48 -4.77 -6.67 -4.74
CA ASP A 48 -3.40 -6.76 -5.25
C ASP A 48 -3.04 -5.53 -6.09
N THR A 49 -1.90 -4.91 -5.77
CA THR A 49 -1.37 -3.75 -6.50
C THR A 49 0.11 -3.95 -6.80
N VAL A 50 0.51 -3.67 -8.04
CA VAL A 50 1.88 -3.74 -8.52
C VAL A 50 2.31 -2.37 -9.01
N VAL A 51 3.47 -1.89 -8.53
CA VAL A 51 4.15 -0.70 -9.06
C VAL A 51 5.29 -1.16 -9.94
N ILE A 52 5.29 -0.70 -11.18
CA ILE A 52 6.32 -0.98 -12.19
C ILE A 52 7.00 0.35 -12.50
N GLY A 53 8.33 0.40 -12.49
CA GLY A 53 9.10 1.57 -12.89
C GLY A 53 10.25 1.17 -13.79
N LEU A 54 10.48 1.94 -14.86
CA LEU A 54 11.62 1.74 -15.74
C LEU A 54 12.91 2.22 -15.05
N ILE A 55 13.91 1.34 -15.01
CA ILE A 55 15.25 1.66 -14.52
C ILE A 55 16.13 1.97 -15.72
N SER A 56 16.67 3.20 -15.77
CA SER A 56 17.55 3.66 -16.85
C SER A 56 18.82 4.23 -16.27
N ASN A 57 19.99 3.88 -16.80
CA ASN A 57 21.29 4.35 -16.30
C ASN A 57 21.48 4.15 -14.79
N ASN A 58 21.00 3.03 -14.24
CA ASN A 58 21.02 2.73 -12.81
C ASN A 58 20.27 3.77 -11.94
N ASN A 59 19.35 4.53 -12.55
CA ASN A 59 18.50 5.49 -11.86
C ASN A 59 17.12 4.88 -11.61
N GLU A 60 16.79 4.72 -10.33
CA GLU A 60 15.53 4.17 -9.82
C GLU A 60 14.67 5.26 -9.14
N ALA A 61 15.06 6.53 -9.22
CA ALA A 61 14.44 7.61 -8.46
C ALA A 61 12.94 7.77 -8.77
N ALA A 62 12.55 7.65 -10.04
CA ALA A 62 11.15 7.72 -10.45
C ALA A 62 10.32 6.59 -9.82
N TYR A 63 10.87 5.38 -9.70
CA TYR A 63 10.22 4.26 -9.03
C TYR A 63 10.06 4.52 -7.52
N PHE A 64 11.12 4.99 -6.86
CA PHE A 64 11.06 5.31 -5.42
C PHE A 64 10.06 6.42 -5.10
N GLU A 65 10.00 7.47 -5.94
CA GLU A 65 9.01 8.55 -5.81
C GLU A 65 7.59 7.99 -5.92
N GLU A 66 7.32 7.11 -6.89
CA GLU A 66 6.01 6.49 -7.07
C GLU A 66 5.60 5.61 -5.89
N VAL A 67 6.53 4.83 -5.34
CA VAL A 67 6.26 4.01 -4.15
C VAL A 67 5.91 4.89 -2.94
N ALA A 68 6.59 6.02 -2.78
CA ALA A 68 6.28 6.99 -1.72
C ALA A 68 4.90 7.64 -1.93
N LEU A 69 4.57 8.02 -3.17
CA LEU A 69 3.26 8.56 -3.52
C LEU A 69 2.14 7.55 -3.29
N LEU A 70 2.32 6.29 -3.69
CA LEU A 70 1.37 5.21 -3.41
C LEU A 70 1.17 5.02 -1.90
N SER A 71 2.24 5.02 -1.11
CA SER A 71 2.18 4.92 0.35
C SER A 71 1.36 6.05 0.96
N THR A 72 1.55 7.29 0.49
CA THR A 72 0.76 8.45 0.91
C THR A 72 -0.70 8.31 0.49
N TRP A 73 -0.97 7.96 -0.78
CA TRP A 73 -2.32 7.78 -1.29
C TRP A 73 -3.09 6.71 -0.50
N CYS A 74 -2.44 5.57 -0.17
CA CYS A 74 -3.05 4.55 0.68
C CYS A 74 -3.44 5.10 2.05
N LYS A 75 -2.56 5.87 2.71
CA LYS A 75 -2.86 6.48 4.02
C LYS A 75 -4.03 7.45 3.95
N GLU A 76 -4.07 8.30 2.93
CA GLU A 76 -5.13 9.27 2.69
C GLU A 76 -6.48 8.59 2.39
N ASN A 77 -6.43 7.41 1.78
CA ASN A 77 -7.60 6.57 1.47
C ASN A 77 -7.83 5.45 2.50
N ASN A 78 -7.36 5.60 3.75
CA ASN A 78 -7.63 4.62 4.82
C ASN A 78 -7.23 3.16 4.48
N LEU A 79 -6.27 2.96 3.58
CA LEU A 79 -5.69 1.67 3.21
C LEU A 79 -4.35 1.47 3.91
N VAL A 80 -4.06 0.22 4.26
CA VAL A 80 -2.80 -0.16 4.90
C VAL A 80 -2.03 -1.09 3.98
N ILE A 81 -0.82 -0.68 3.60
CA ILE A 81 0.08 -1.53 2.82
C ILE A 81 0.60 -2.65 3.73
N ASN A 82 0.40 -3.90 3.33
CA ASN A 82 0.98 -5.03 4.02
C ASN A 82 2.47 -5.18 3.67
N VAL A 83 3.30 -4.37 4.34
CA VAL A 83 4.74 -4.36 4.17
C VAL A 83 5.32 -5.75 4.25
N SER A 84 4.83 -6.63 5.14
CA SER A 84 5.36 -7.98 5.32
C SER A 84 5.15 -8.88 4.08
N LYS A 85 4.06 -8.69 3.34
CA LYS A 85 3.71 -9.49 2.16
C LYS A 85 4.21 -8.90 0.84
N THR A 86 4.44 -7.59 0.76
CA THR A 86 4.98 -6.94 -0.45
C THR A 86 6.31 -7.56 -0.89
N LYS A 87 6.66 -7.53 -2.16
CA LYS A 87 7.97 -7.98 -2.67
C LYS A 87 8.51 -6.94 -3.66
N GLU A 88 9.83 -6.81 -3.71
CA GLU A 88 10.53 -5.94 -4.66
C GLU A 88 11.35 -6.82 -5.60
N ILE A 89 11.10 -6.68 -6.91
CA ILE A 89 11.65 -7.54 -7.95
C ILE A 89 12.23 -6.66 -9.05
N VAL A 90 13.48 -6.91 -9.43
CA VAL A 90 14.17 -6.25 -10.54
C VAL A 90 14.34 -7.25 -11.68
N VAL A 91 13.94 -6.85 -12.88
CA VAL A 91 14.03 -7.68 -14.09
C VAL A 91 15.01 -7.02 -15.07
N ASP A 92 16.05 -7.76 -15.45
CA ASP A 92 17.07 -7.34 -16.40
C ASP A 92 16.98 -8.19 -17.68
N GLN A 93 16.93 -7.52 -18.84
CA GLN A 93 16.86 -8.17 -20.15
C GLN A 93 18.17 -7.93 -20.89
N GLN A 94 18.97 -9.00 -21.03
CA GLN A 94 20.20 -8.96 -21.81
C GLN A 94 19.92 -9.59 -23.17
N SER A 95 19.87 -8.75 -24.21
CA SER A 95 19.91 -9.21 -25.60
C SER A 95 21.38 -9.45 -25.98
N THR A 96 21.82 -10.71 -25.90
CA THR A 96 23.09 -11.15 -26.50
C THR A 96 22.87 -11.42 -27.98
N GLU A 97 23.74 -10.88 -28.84
CA GLU A 97 23.58 -10.93 -30.31
C GLU A 97 23.57 -12.34 -30.93
N GLU A 98 23.88 -13.41 -30.18
CA GLU A 98 23.94 -14.79 -30.74
C GLU A 98 23.16 -15.88 -29.99
N SER A 99 22.31 -15.56 -29.00
CA SER A 99 21.35 -16.53 -28.44
C SER A 99 20.26 -15.79 -27.70
N GLY A 100 19.04 -16.34 -27.76
CA GLY A 100 17.79 -15.70 -27.35
C GLY A 100 17.86 -14.91 -26.03
N ALA A 101 17.01 -13.88 -25.93
CA ALA A 101 16.97 -12.98 -24.79
C ALA A 101 16.92 -13.74 -23.46
N MET A 102 17.96 -13.59 -22.64
CA MET A 102 18.00 -14.16 -21.29
C MET A 102 17.50 -13.10 -20.31
N CYS A 103 16.36 -13.40 -19.67
CA CYS A 103 15.76 -12.57 -18.64
C CYS A 103 16.30 -13.00 -17.27
N ARG A 104 16.95 -12.09 -16.55
CA ARG A 104 17.39 -12.32 -15.16
C ARG A 104 16.44 -11.62 -14.19
N THR A 105 16.06 -12.32 -13.13
CA THR A 105 15.21 -11.77 -12.07
C THR A 105 15.99 -11.72 -10.77
N HIS A 106 16.07 -10.53 -10.17
CA HIS A 106 16.72 -10.30 -8.89
C HIS A 106 15.67 -9.95 -7.83
N HIS A 107 15.65 -10.70 -6.73
CA HIS A 107 14.84 -10.35 -5.56
C HIS A 107 15.62 -9.38 -4.68
N ARG A 108 15.03 -8.22 -4.35
CA ARG A 108 15.62 -7.27 -3.40
C ARG A 108 14.85 -7.30 -2.08
N ASN A 109 15.56 -6.99 -1.00
CA ASN A 109 14.91 -6.57 0.24
C ASN A 109 14.09 -5.30 -0.06
N LYS A 110 12.96 -5.10 0.63
CA LYS A 110 11.96 -4.03 0.41
C LYS A 110 12.53 -2.63 0.67
N THR A 111 13.48 -2.22 -0.15
CA THR A 111 14.30 -1.04 0.07
C THR A 111 13.51 0.20 -0.32
N ALA A 112 12.63 0.10 -1.32
CA ALA A 112 11.72 1.19 -1.69
C ALA A 112 10.70 1.51 -0.59
N LEU A 113 10.12 0.46 -0.01
CA LEU A 113 9.11 0.61 1.04
C LEU A 113 9.72 1.05 2.37
N SER A 114 10.94 0.58 2.70
CA SER A 114 11.65 1.04 3.91
C SER A 114 12.22 2.45 3.78
N ARG A 115 12.64 2.88 2.58
CA ARG A 115 13.15 4.24 2.34
C ARG A 115 12.06 5.28 2.15
N GLY A 116 10.90 4.89 1.62
CA GLY A 116 9.70 5.72 1.52
C GLY A 116 8.81 5.74 2.78
N ALA A 117 9.15 4.95 3.80
CA ALA A 117 8.35 4.84 5.03
C ALA A 117 9.19 4.85 6.31
N VAL A 118 9.94 5.92 6.57
CA VAL A 118 10.32 6.28 7.95
C VAL A 118 10.38 7.82 8.07
N GLN A 119 9.21 8.48 8.17
CA GLN A 119 9.14 9.61 9.08
C GLN A 119 9.03 8.98 10.47
N GLU A 120 10.17 8.70 11.09
CA GLU A 120 10.21 8.48 12.52
C GLU A 120 9.79 9.80 13.18
N LYS A 121 8.55 9.85 13.66
CA LYS A 121 8.24 10.67 14.84
C LYS A 121 7.23 9.92 15.70
N LEU A 122 7.82 9.10 16.57
CA LEU A 122 7.41 8.75 17.94
C LEU A 122 5.91 8.68 18.21
N CYS A 123 5.42 7.46 18.29
CA CYS A 123 4.37 7.12 19.25
C CYS A 123 5.07 7.04 20.62
N GLU A 124 5.00 8.10 21.43
CA GLU A 124 5.16 7.92 22.87
C GLU A 124 3.86 7.30 23.38
N GLU A 125 3.87 5.98 23.52
CA GLU A 125 2.89 5.22 24.30
C GLU A 125 3.45 4.99 25.71
N GLY A 126 2.61 5.24 26.71
CA GLY A 126 2.78 4.79 28.10
C GLY A 126 3.02 5.94 29.07
N THR A 127 2.19 6.19 30.08
CA THR A 127 1.55 5.19 30.94
C THR A 127 0.37 5.82 31.67
N ALA A 128 -0.74 5.07 31.75
CA ALA A 128 -1.81 5.34 32.70
C ALA A 128 -1.29 5.12 34.13
N ASP A 129 -1.34 6.14 34.99
CA ASP A 129 -1.26 5.95 36.43
C ASP A 129 -2.62 6.31 37.07
N HIS A 130 -3.38 5.27 37.41
CA HIS A 130 -4.48 5.34 38.36
C HIS A 130 -3.89 5.21 39.77
N GLY A 131 -3.39 6.32 40.31
CA GLY A 131 -2.87 6.43 41.67
C GLY A 131 -3.74 7.33 42.53
N ARG A 132 -4.57 6.74 43.41
CA ARG A 132 -5.15 7.45 44.55
C ARG A 132 -3.99 7.94 45.44
N HIS A 133 -3.88 9.24 45.69
CA HIS A 133 -3.26 9.72 46.93
C HIS A 133 -3.78 11.09 47.37
N SER A 134 -4.07 11.14 48.66
CA SER A 134 -4.71 12.14 49.51
C SER A 134 -4.18 13.58 49.41
N PRO A 135 -4.96 14.59 49.87
CA PRO A 135 -4.48 15.96 50.02
C PRO A 135 -3.54 16.09 51.24
N PRO A 136 -2.55 17.00 51.22
CA PRO A 136 -1.74 17.29 52.40
C PRO A 136 -2.46 18.28 53.35
N PRO A 137 -2.40 18.08 54.68
CA PRO A 137 -2.67 19.10 55.70
C PRO A 137 -1.36 19.65 56.31
N PRO A 138 -1.40 20.67 57.19
CA PRO A 138 -2.23 21.88 57.21
C PRO A 138 -1.56 23.09 56.54
#